data_AF-A0A9X5CKG0-F1
#
_entry.id   AF-A0A9X5CKG0-F1
#
_cell.length_a   1.000
_cell.length_b   1.000
_cell.length_c   1.000
_cell.angle_alpha   90.00
_cell.angle_beta   90.00
_cell.angle_gamma   90.00
#
_symmetry.space_group_name_H-M   'P 1'
#
loop_
_entity.id
_entity.type
_entity.pdbx_description
1 polymer ?
#
loop_
_entity_poly.entity_id
_entity_poly.type
_entity_poly.pdbx_seq_one_letter_code
_entity_poly.pdbx_strand_id
1 'polypeptide(L)' 'TVAVSPEEPGTPLSALPAPVLEVTGPGGRALARFRPPRPDRETVLLLAEVYRRGDGWKLRALGQGYADGLAGLARDFGVD' A
#
# COMPACT_ATOMS: atom_id res chain seq x y z
N THR A 1 4.60 5.46 -4.69
CA THR A 1 3.38 4.79 -4.19
C THR A 1 3.67 3.32 -4.07
N VAL A 2 3.29 2.69 -2.96
CA VAL A 2 3.45 1.24 -2.74
C VAL A 2 2.06 0.63 -2.59
N ALA A 3 1.70 -0.26 -3.52
CA ALA A 3 0.46 -1.01 -3.50
C ALA A 3 0.74 -2.51 -3.33
N VAL A 4 -0.21 -3.23 -2.71
CA VAL A 4 -0.17 -4.68 -2.52
C VAL A 4 -1.48 -5.27 -3.01
N SER A 5 -1.39 -6.34 -3.80
CA SER A 5 -2.51 -7.13 -4.28
C SER A 5 -2.25 -8.61 -3.98
N PRO A 6 -3.30 -9.44 -3.79
CA PRO A 6 -3.18 -10.89 -3.86
C PRO A 6 -2.72 -11.29 -5.27
N GLU A 7 -2.15 -12.48 -5.37
CA GLU A 7 -1.82 -13.09 -6.67
C GLU A 7 -3.09 -13.38 -7.49
N GLU A 8 -4.21 -13.61 -6.80
CA GLU A 8 -5.53 -13.86 -7.37
C GLU A 8 -6.43 -12.62 -7.17
N PRO A 9 -6.73 -11.84 -8.22
CA PRO A 9 -7.44 -10.55 -8.13
C PRO A 9 -8.84 -10.59 -7.49
N GLY A 10 -9.42 -11.78 -7.30
CA GLY A 10 -10.71 -11.99 -6.65
C GLY A 10 -10.64 -12.37 -5.18
N THR A 11 -9.45 -12.63 -4.64
CA THR A 11 -9.27 -13.06 -3.24
C THR A 11 -9.21 -11.84 -2.33
N PRO A 12 -10.16 -11.66 -1.39
CA PRO A 12 -10.12 -10.53 -0.46
C PRO A 12 -8.87 -10.58 0.42
N LEU A 13 -8.27 -9.42 0.69
CA LEU A 13 -7.09 -9.33 1.55
C LEU A 13 -7.39 -9.70 3.01
N SER A 14 -8.66 -9.73 3.41
CA SER A 14 -9.10 -10.26 4.71
C SER A 14 -8.80 -11.76 4.91
N ALA A 15 -8.67 -12.52 3.81
CA ALA A 15 -8.30 -13.92 3.81
C ALA A 15 -6.79 -14.15 4.03
N LEU A 16 -5.98 -13.10 3.91
CA LEU A 16 -4.53 -13.14 4.12
C LEU A 16 -4.15 -12.61 5.52
N PRO A 17 -2.94 -12.91 6.01
CA PRO A 17 -2.37 -12.22 7.17
C PRO A 17 -2.35 -10.70 6.94
N ALA A 18 -2.60 -9.93 8.00
CA ALA A 18 -2.59 -8.47 7.90
C ALA A 18 -1.20 -7.98 7.45
N PRO A 19 -1.12 -7.18 6.37
CA PRO A 19 0.15 -6.75 5.81
C PRO A 19 0.87 -5.78 6.76
N VAL A 20 2.20 -5.76 6.65
CA VAL A 20 3.05 -4.80 7.35
C VAL A 20 3.97 -4.15 6.32
N LEU A 21 3.97 -2.82 6.27
CA LEU A 21 4.97 -2.06 5.55
C LEU A 21 6.16 -1.81 6.46
N GLU A 22 7.34 -2.27 6.08
CA GLU A 22 8.62 -1.93 6.72
C GLU A 22 9.50 -1.21 5.70
N VAL A 23 9.99 -0.03 6.08
CA VAL A 23 10.88 0.79 5.26
C VAL A 23 12.23 0.84 5.97
N THR A 24 13.28 0.41 5.28
CA THR A 24 14.65 0.42 5.79
C THR A 24 15.52 1.33 4.93
N GLY A 25 16.54 1.90 5.57
CA GLY A 25 17.58 2.69 4.93
C GLY A 25 18.83 1.85 4.66
N PRO A 26 19.91 2.51 4.19
CA PRO A 26 21.19 1.86 4.00
C PRO A 26 21.64 1.10 5.27
N GLY A 27 22.18 -0.11 5.08
CA GLY A 27 22.61 -0.97 6.18
C GLY A 27 21.46 -1.60 6.99
N GLY A 28 20.22 -1.59 6.47
CA GLY A 28 19.08 -2.23 7.13
C GLY A 28 18.47 -1.43 8.28
N ARG A 29 18.91 -0.19 8.51
CA ARG A 29 18.34 0.68 9.55
C ARG A 29 16.85 0.90 9.31
N ALA A 30 16.00 0.50 10.25
CA ALA A 30 14.56 0.77 10.16
C ALA A 30 14.29 2.28 10.12
N LEU A 31 13.52 2.74 9.13
CA LEU A 31 13.12 4.12 8.93
C LEU A 31 11.64 4.35 9.24
N ALA A 32 10.79 3.39 8.91
CA ALA A 32 9.37 3.44 9.24
C ALA A 32 8.77 2.03 9.28
N ARG A 33 7.69 1.88 10.06
CA ARG A 33 6.86 0.69 10.08
C ARG A 33 5.40 1.09 10.17
N PHE A 34 4.57 0.51 9.33
CA PHE A 34 3.14 0.81 9.28
C PHE A 34 2.33 -0.48 9.13
N ARG A 35 1.24 -0.56 9.90
CA ARG A 35 0.23 -1.59 9.79
C ARG A 35 -1.09 -0.90 9.42
N PRO A 36 -1.62 -1.12 8.20
CA PRO A 36 -2.92 -0.58 7.86
C PRO A 36 -4.01 -1.25 8.72
N PRO A 37 -5.20 -0.64 8.80
CA PRO A 37 -6.40 -1.33 9.30
C PRO A 37 -6.59 -2.67 8.59
N ARG A 38 -7.24 -3.62 9.28
CA ARG A 38 -7.52 -4.94 8.68
C ARG A 38 -8.43 -4.75 7.46
N PRO A 39 -8.05 -5.29 6.29
CA PRO A 39 -8.91 -5.26 5.12
C PRO A 39 -10.18 -6.08 5.35
N ASP A 40 -11.24 -5.71 4.66
CA ASP A 40 -12.48 -6.45 4.60
C ASP A 40 -12.61 -7.09 3.21
N ARG A 41 -13.31 -6.41 2.30
CA ARG A 41 -13.58 -6.91 0.94
C ARG A 41 -12.52 -6.51 -0.09
N GLU A 42 -11.55 -5.68 0.30
CA GLU A 42 -10.60 -5.09 -0.63
C GLU A 42 -9.62 -6.12 -1.15
N THR A 43 -9.39 -6.12 -2.45
CA THR A 43 -8.40 -6.97 -3.12
C THR A 43 -7.14 -6.20 -3.45
N VAL A 44 -7.07 -4.89 -3.23
CA VAL A 44 -5.84 -4.11 -3.34
C VAL A 44 -5.73 -3.14 -2.17
N LEU A 45 -4.52 -2.93 -1.66
CA LEU A 45 -4.21 -1.92 -0.66
C LEU A 45 -3.15 -0.95 -1.17
N LEU A 46 -3.40 0.34 -0.97
CA LEU A 46 -2.43 1.41 -1.07
C LEU A 46 -1.86 1.71 0.33
N LEU A 47 -0.61 1.31 0.58
CA LEU A 47 0.00 1.36 1.91
C LEU A 47 0.61 2.72 2.22
N ALA A 48 1.38 3.27 1.30
CA ALA A 48 2.07 4.53 1.48
C ALA A 48 2.45 5.19 0.16
N GLU A 49 2.68 6.50 0.24
CA GLU A 49 3.35 7.26 -0.81
C GLU A 49 4.70 7.77 -0.33
N VAL A 50 5.64 7.80 -1.26
CA VAL A 50 6.96 8.39 -1.07
C VAL A 50 7.02 9.61 -1.97
N TYR A 51 7.31 10.77 -1.41
CA TYR A 51 7.29 12.04 -2.13
C TYR A 51 8.44 12.94 -1.72
N ARG A 52 8.82 13.87 -2.61
CA ARG A 52 9.82 14.89 -2.32
C ARG A 52 9.19 16.05 -1.55
N ARG A 53 9.88 16.51 -0.50
CA ARG A 53 9.55 17.74 0.21
C ARG A 53 10.84 18.51 0.48
N GLY A 54 11.07 19.57 -0.31
CA GLY A 54 12.38 20.23 -0.39
C GLY A 54 13.45 19.25 -0.86
N ASP A 55 14.64 19.33 -0.26
CA ASP A 55 15.79 18.49 -0.62
C ASP A 55 15.73 17.08 -0.02
N GLY A 56 14.62 16.72 0.63
CA GLY A 56 14.42 15.43 1.31
C GLY A 56 13.30 14.59 0.70
N TRP A 57 13.33 13.28 0.99
CA TRP A 57 12.22 12.36 0.77
C TRP A 57 11.37 12.23 2.04
N LYS A 58 10.07 12.06 1.85
CA LYS A 58 9.09 11.82 2.92
C LYS A 58 8.24 10.60 2.56
N LEU A 59 7.75 9.94 3.59
CA LEU A 59 6.80 8.85 3.51
C LEU A 59 5.50 9.31 4.17
N ARG A 60 4.36 9.13 3.50
CA ARG A 60 3.03 9.27 4.10
C ARG A 60 2.35 7.91 4.07
N ALA A 61 1.99 7.40 5.25
CA ALA A 61 1.16 6.21 5.38
C ALA A 61 -0.29 6.54 4.97
N LEU A 62 -0.93 5.61 4.25
CA LEU A 62 -2.27 5.78 3.70
C LEU A 62 -3.19 4.68 4.24
N GLY A 63 -2.93 3.41 3.90
CA GLY A 63 -3.76 2.28 4.32
C GLY A 63 -5.13 2.23 3.66
N GLN A 64 -5.24 2.73 2.43
CA GLN A 64 -6.48 2.77 1.67
C GLN A 64 -6.69 1.45 0.92
N GLY A 65 -7.86 0.84 1.07
CA GLY A 65 -8.22 -0.35 0.33
C GLY A 65 -9.10 -0.06 -0.89
N TYR A 66 -9.03 -0.95 -1.87
CA TYR A 66 -9.77 -0.92 -3.12
C TYR A 66 -10.56 -2.21 -3.29
N ALA A 67 -11.89 -2.11 -3.15
CA ALA A 67 -12.82 -3.21 -3.40
C ALA A 67 -12.90 -3.57 -4.89
N ASP A 68 -12.75 -2.58 -5.78
CA ASP A 68 -12.73 -2.76 -7.23
C ASP A 68 -11.35 -3.23 -7.75
N GLY A 69 -10.48 -3.64 -6.82
CA GLY A 69 -9.15 -4.16 -7.08
C GLY A 69 -8.23 -3.19 -7.84
N LEU A 70 -7.33 -3.77 -8.64
CA LEU A 70 -6.30 -3.01 -9.36
C LEU A 70 -6.91 -2.05 -10.39
N ALA A 71 -8.05 -2.40 -10.98
CA ALA A 71 -8.75 -1.52 -11.91
C ALA A 71 -9.29 -0.26 -11.22
N GLY A 72 -9.80 -0.38 -9.98
CA GLY A 72 -10.17 0.78 -9.16
C GLY A 72 -8.96 1.67 -8.87
N LEU A 73 -7.83 1.06 -8.47
CA LEU A 73 -6.58 1.79 -8.26
C LEU A 73 -6.11 2.49 -9.54
N ALA A 74 -6.11 1.83 -10.69
CA ALA A 74 -5.64 2.41 -11.95
C ALA A 74 -6.42 3.69 -12.32
N ARG A 75 -7.76 3.67 -12.19
CA ARG A 75 -8.63 4.81 -12.48
C ARG A 75 -8.35 6.02 -11.59
N ASP A 76 -8.11 5.79 -10.29
CA ASP A 76 -7.73 6.86 -9.35
C ASP A 76 -6.42 7.56 -9.75
N PHE A 77 -5.54 6.84 -10.47
CA PHE A 77 -4.29 7.36 -11.02
C PHE A 77 -4.38 7.79 -12.49
N GLY A 78 -5.58 7.80 -13.09
CA GLY A 78 -5.82 8.24 -14.46
C GLY A 78 -5.32 7.27 -15.54
N VAL A 79 -5.23 5.98 -15.21
CA VAL A 79 -4.88 4.90 -16.15
C VAL A 79 -6.16 4.15 -16.53
N ASP A 80 -6.49 4.15 -17.82
CA ASP A 80 -7.61 3.40 -18.44
C ASP A 80 -7.13 2.10 -19.11
#